data_AF-A0A2V7VMA8-F1
#
_entry.id   AF-A0A2V7VMA8-F1
#
_cell.length_a   1.000
_cell.length_b   1.000
_cell.length_c   1.000
_cell.angle_alpha   90.00
_cell.angle_beta   90.00
_cell.angle_gamma   90.00
#
_symmetry.space_group_name_H-M   'P 1'
#
loop_
_entity.id
_entity.type
_entity.pdbx_description
1 polymer ?
#
loop_
_entity_poly.entity_id
_entity_poly.type
_entity_poly.pdbx_seq_one_letter_code
_entity_poly.pdbx_strand_id
1 'polypeptide(L)'
;GRAAYTLACGLFVGLGGMLGYIPLLARVLPLACLAPILVFVGFDIVSQAFHETPPDHAPAVCFAILPSIAQLLLIVLGKANPLFPAAALEPGRVASATQIPVAFAENFGVFVLLAHGFILTAMLWGAALAFLIDRRIARAAAVLGIAAVLAAFGLIHSVLPTGGIYLPWSPSLLGSRTPYHWAAAYVLLAGTVVGLARTRAFAESEAPGRKVA
;
A
#
# COMPACT_ATOMS: atom_id res chain seq x y z
N GLY A 1 18.13 21.59 -24.50
CA GLY A 1 18.87 20.43 -23.96
C GLY A 1 17.94 19.37 -23.41
N ARG A 2 17.30 19.59 -22.23
CA ARG A 2 16.52 18.56 -21.51
C ARG A 2 15.15 18.25 -22.13
N ALA A 3 14.39 19.28 -22.51
CA ALA A 3 13.06 19.11 -23.11
C ALA A 3 13.09 18.32 -24.44
N ALA A 4 14.10 18.59 -25.30
CA ALA A 4 14.28 17.86 -26.55
C ALA A 4 14.62 16.38 -26.32
N TYR A 5 15.46 16.09 -25.30
CA TYR A 5 15.79 14.70 -24.92
C TYR A 5 14.56 13.96 -24.36
N THR A 6 13.80 14.59 -23.47
CA THR A 6 12.55 14.02 -22.95
C THR A 6 11.54 13.76 -24.06
N LEU A 7 11.38 14.69 -25.01
CA LEU A 7 10.49 14.53 -26.16
C LEU A 7 10.96 13.38 -27.07
N ALA A 8 12.26 13.32 -27.39
CA ALA A 8 12.82 12.26 -28.22
C ALA A 8 12.66 10.87 -27.57
N CYS A 9 12.90 10.77 -26.27
CA CYS A 9 12.71 9.53 -25.52
C CYS A 9 11.22 9.12 -25.51
N GLY A 10 10.32 10.06 -25.21
CA GLY A 10 8.88 9.83 -25.25
C GLY A 10 8.38 9.40 -26.62
N LEU A 11 8.86 10.03 -27.70
CA LEU A 11 8.50 9.67 -29.07
C LEU A 11 9.05 8.30 -29.45
N PHE A 12 10.31 7.98 -29.11
CA PHE A 12 10.89 6.67 -29.38
C PHE A 12 10.17 5.54 -28.63
N VAL A 13 9.85 5.75 -27.35
CA VAL A 13 9.12 4.76 -26.56
C VAL A 13 7.68 4.63 -27.04
N GLY A 14 7.00 5.75 -27.30
CA GLY A 14 5.62 5.78 -27.79
C GLY A 14 5.46 5.12 -29.16
N LEU A 15 6.28 5.52 -30.15
CA LEU A 15 6.32 4.87 -31.46
C LEU A 15 6.75 3.39 -31.34
N GLY A 16 7.63 3.06 -30.40
CA GLY A 16 8.06 1.68 -30.16
C GLY A 16 6.98 0.77 -29.60
N GLY A 17 6.07 1.32 -28.82
CA GLY A 17 4.84 0.65 -28.41
C GLY A 17 3.86 0.50 -29.57
N MET A 18 3.63 1.56 -30.36
CA MET A 18 2.66 1.56 -31.46
C MET A 18 3.08 0.68 -32.65
N LEU A 19 4.36 0.75 -33.05
CA LEU A 19 4.92 0.01 -34.18
C LEU A 19 5.44 -1.38 -33.77
N GLY A 20 5.50 -1.68 -32.47
CA GLY A 20 5.80 -3.01 -31.94
C GLY A 20 7.29 -3.42 -31.93
N TYR A 21 8.23 -2.52 -32.24
CA TYR A 21 9.66 -2.85 -32.20
C TYR A 21 10.22 -2.99 -30.77
N ILE A 22 9.62 -2.34 -29.76
CA ILE A 22 10.05 -2.52 -28.36
C ILE A 22 9.77 -3.94 -27.85
N PRO A 23 8.55 -4.50 -28.02
CA PRO A 23 8.30 -5.91 -27.73
C PRO A 23 9.23 -6.88 -28.46
N LEU A 24 9.62 -6.57 -29.70
CA LEU A 24 10.58 -7.38 -30.47
C LEU A 24 11.97 -7.34 -29.82
N LEU A 25 12.46 -6.15 -29.46
CA LEU A 25 13.72 -5.97 -28.73
C LEU A 25 13.70 -6.66 -27.37
N ALA A 26 12.58 -6.61 -26.65
CA ALA A 26 12.43 -7.25 -25.35
C ALA A 26 12.57 -8.79 -25.42
N ARG A 27 12.27 -9.42 -26.57
CA ARG A 27 12.50 -10.86 -26.77
C ARG A 27 13.98 -11.22 -26.92
N VAL A 28 14.81 -10.28 -27.34
CA VAL A 28 16.26 -10.48 -27.52
C VAL A 28 17.00 -10.31 -26.19
N LEU A 29 16.44 -9.55 -25.25
CA LEU A 29 17.05 -9.31 -23.95
C LEU A 29 17.01 -10.57 -23.06
N PRO A 30 18.15 -11.05 -22.55
CA PRO A 30 18.18 -12.15 -21.61
C PRO A 30 17.45 -11.76 -20.31
N LEU A 31 16.52 -12.60 -19.85
CA LEU A 31 15.81 -12.40 -18.57
C LEU A 31 16.78 -12.23 -17.39
N ALA A 32 17.96 -12.86 -17.46
CA ALA A 32 19.01 -12.75 -16.46
C ALA A 32 19.53 -11.32 -16.26
N CYS A 33 19.48 -10.46 -17.29
CA CYS A 33 19.92 -9.07 -17.19
C CYS A 33 18.87 -8.17 -16.50
N LEU A 34 17.59 -8.55 -16.54
CA LEU A 34 16.51 -7.72 -16.01
C LEU A 34 16.51 -7.68 -14.48
N ALA A 35 16.76 -8.82 -13.82
CA ALA A 35 16.69 -8.90 -12.37
C ALA A 35 17.70 -7.96 -11.66
N PRO A 36 18.99 -7.93 -12.01
CA PRO A 36 19.94 -6.99 -11.40
C PRO A 36 19.59 -5.51 -11.66
N ILE A 37 19.10 -5.19 -12.86
CA ILE A 37 18.67 -3.81 -13.20
C ILE A 37 17.50 -3.39 -12.30
N LEU A 38 16.48 -4.24 -12.16
CA LEU A 38 15.32 -3.94 -11.32
C LEU A 38 15.69 -3.84 -9.84
N VAL A 39 16.61 -4.68 -9.35
CA VAL A 39 17.12 -4.60 -7.97
C VAL A 39 17.87 -3.29 -7.74
N PHE A 40 18.75 -2.89 -8.66
CA PHE A 40 19.49 -1.64 -8.55
C PHE A 40 18.56 -0.42 -8.58
N VAL A 41 17.62 -0.36 -9.53
CA VAL A 41 16.63 0.73 -9.62
C VAL A 41 15.75 0.77 -8.38
N GLY A 42 15.29 -0.39 -7.88
CA GLY A 42 14.51 -0.45 -6.64
C GLY A 42 15.30 0.05 -5.43
N PHE A 43 16.57 -0.33 -5.31
CA PHE A 43 17.45 0.16 -4.25
C PHE A 43 17.66 1.69 -4.33
N ASP A 44 17.92 2.23 -5.53
CA ASP A 44 18.11 3.67 -5.74
C ASP A 44 16.85 4.46 -5.38
N ILE A 45 15.67 4.01 -5.80
CA ILE A 45 14.38 4.65 -5.45
C ILE A 45 14.17 4.63 -3.93
N VAL A 46 14.43 3.50 -3.26
CA VAL A 46 14.30 3.42 -1.80
C VAL A 46 15.30 4.34 -1.11
N SER A 47 16.56 4.36 -1.57
CA SER A 47 17.58 5.25 -1.02
C SER A 47 17.20 6.73 -1.17
N GLN A 48 16.71 7.13 -2.35
CA GLN A 48 16.23 8.48 -2.63
C GLN A 48 15.03 8.84 -1.74
N ALA A 49 14.11 7.90 -1.49
CA ALA A 49 12.98 8.16 -0.60
C ALA A 49 13.42 8.57 0.82
N PHE A 50 14.53 8.02 1.33
CA PHE A 50 15.09 8.45 2.62
C PHE A 50 15.91 9.74 2.53
N HIS A 51 16.68 9.94 1.46
CA HIS A 51 17.52 11.14 1.32
C HIS A 51 16.74 12.41 1.00
N GLU A 52 15.66 12.31 0.22
CA GLU A 52 14.82 13.45 -0.17
C GLU A 52 13.77 13.81 0.89
N THR A 53 13.58 12.94 1.87
CA THR A 53 12.65 13.15 2.99
C THR A 53 13.42 13.73 4.19
N PRO A 54 12.86 14.69 4.95
CA PRO A 54 13.49 15.16 6.18
C PRO A 54 13.83 14.00 7.14
N PRO A 55 14.99 14.01 7.83
CA PRO A 55 15.43 12.89 8.66
C PRO A 55 14.42 12.45 9.71
N ASP A 56 13.67 13.39 10.29
CA ASP A 56 12.64 13.14 11.30
C ASP A 56 11.46 12.31 10.77
N HIS A 57 11.25 12.28 9.45
CA HIS A 57 10.19 11.51 8.79
C HIS A 57 10.66 10.14 8.28
N ALA A 58 11.90 9.72 8.53
CA ALA A 58 12.36 8.37 8.18
C ALA A 58 11.44 7.24 8.69
N PRO A 59 10.84 7.31 9.91
CA PRO A 59 9.85 6.32 10.34
C PRO A 59 8.60 6.27 9.45
N ALA A 60 8.17 7.40 8.88
CA ALA A 60 7.04 7.45 7.96
C ALA A 60 7.36 6.75 6.62
N VAL A 61 8.59 6.92 6.11
CA VAL A 61 9.07 6.20 4.93
C VAL A 61 9.08 4.68 5.18
N CYS A 62 9.65 4.24 6.31
CA CYS A 62 9.65 2.82 6.70
C CYS A 62 8.23 2.24 6.78
N PHE A 63 7.30 2.96 7.41
CA PHE A 63 5.92 2.51 7.56
C PHE A 63 5.19 2.42 6.21
N ALA A 64 5.44 3.36 5.30
CA ALA A 64 4.86 3.37 3.96
C ALA A 64 5.35 2.23 3.06
N ILE A 65 6.45 1.53 3.39
CA ILE A 65 6.94 0.39 2.62
C ILE A 65 6.07 -0.87 2.84
N LEU A 66 5.38 -0.99 3.99
CA LEU A 66 4.66 -2.21 4.37
C LEU A 66 3.61 -2.68 3.34
N PRO A 67 2.76 -1.82 2.75
CA PRO A 67 1.82 -2.25 1.73
C PRO A 67 2.50 -2.81 0.47
N SER A 68 3.66 -2.26 0.08
CA SER A 68 4.45 -2.76 -1.05
C SER A 68 5.03 -4.16 -0.79
N ILE A 69 5.45 -4.43 0.45
CA ILE A 69 5.89 -5.77 0.87
C ILE A 69 4.72 -6.76 0.80
N ALA A 70 3.55 -6.35 1.27
CA ALA A 70 2.34 -7.18 1.17
C ALA A 70 1.99 -7.48 -0.30
N GLN A 71 2.12 -6.50 -1.19
CA GLN A 71 1.92 -6.70 -2.62
C GLN A 71 2.93 -7.67 -3.23
N LEU A 72 4.21 -7.60 -2.86
CA LEU A 72 5.21 -8.59 -3.28
C LEU A 72 4.81 -9.99 -2.82
N LEU A 73 4.39 -10.13 -1.56
CA LEU A 73 3.93 -11.41 -1.03
C LEU A 73 2.68 -11.92 -1.76
N LEU A 74 1.72 -11.04 -2.05
CA LEU A 74 0.52 -11.41 -2.82
C LEU A 74 0.86 -11.92 -4.23
N ILE A 75 1.84 -11.29 -4.92
CA ILE A 75 2.32 -11.76 -6.23
C ILE A 75 2.89 -13.18 -6.11
N VAL A 76 3.70 -13.45 -5.08
CA VAL A 76 4.28 -14.77 -4.85
C VAL A 76 3.21 -15.79 -4.48
N LEU A 77 2.27 -15.44 -3.60
CA LEU A 77 1.15 -16.28 -3.20
C LEU A 77 0.27 -16.64 -4.41
N GLY A 78 -0.08 -15.68 -5.26
CA GLY A 78 -0.88 -15.91 -6.46
C GLY A 78 -0.19 -16.83 -7.47
N LYS A 79 1.16 -16.78 -7.57
CA LYS A 79 1.95 -17.72 -8.38
C LYS A 79 2.02 -19.12 -7.76
N ALA A 80 2.07 -19.21 -6.43
CA ALA A 80 2.11 -20.49 -5.72
C ALA A 80 0.78 -21.24 -5.82
N ASN A 81 -0.36 -20.55 -5.62
CA ASN A 81 -1.68 -21.09 -5.85
C ASN A 81 -2.68 -19.96 -6.17
N PRO A 82 -3.40 -20.03 -7.31
CA PRO A 82 -4.34 -18.98 -7.71
C PRO A 82 -5.55 -18.85 -6.77
N LEU A 83 -5.77 -19.79 -5.85
CA LEU A 83 -6.83 -19.71 -4.84
C LEU A 83 -6.45 -18.86 -3.62
N PHE A 84 -5.17 -18.68 -3.31
CA PHE A 84 -4.76 -17.93 -2.11
C PHE A 84 -5.25 -16.48 -2.07
N PRO A 85 -5.30 -15.72 -3.19
CA PRO A 85 -5.90 -14.39 -3.18
C PRO A 85 -7.38 -14.36 -2.76
N ALA A 86 -8.11 -15.48 -2.88
CA ALA A 86 -9.51 -15.55 -2.46
C ALA A 86 -9.69 -15.68 -0.95
N ALA A 87 -8.61 -15.83 -0.18
CA ALA A 87 -8.67 -16.02 1.26
C ALA A 87 -9.22 -14.80 2.03
N ALA A 88 -9.22 -13.61 1.42
CA ALA A 88 -9.83 -12.42 2.03
C ALA A 88 -11.37 -12.48 2.08
N LEU A 89 -12.00 -13.20 1.16
CA LEU A 89 -13.45 -13.37 1.07
C LEU A 89 -13.90 -14.73 1.60
N GLU A 90 -13.18 -15.78 1.24
CA GLU A 90 -13.58 -17.17 1.47
C GLU A 90 -12.45 -18.01 2.07
N PRO A 91 -11.91 -17.66 3.26
CA PRO A 91 -10.80 -18.39 3.86
C PRO A 91 -11.13 -19.88 4.08
N GLY A 92 -12.38 -20.21 4.40
CA GLY A 92 -12.84 -21.60 4.55
C GLY A 92 -12.79 -22.41 3.24
N ARG A 93 -13.16 -21.79 2.10
CA ARG A 93 -13.06 -22.45 0.79
C ARG A 93 -11.62 -22.70 0.42
N VAL A 94 -10.75 -21.70 0.61
CA VAL A 94 -9.31 -21.84 0.38
C VAL A 94 -8.73 -22.96 1.26
N ALA A 95 -9.03 -22.93 2.56
CA ALA A 95 -8.60 -23.96 3.51
C ALA A 95 -8.98 -25.38 3.08
N SER A 96 -10.24 -25.59 2.68
CA SER A 96 -10.71 -26.89 2.19
C SER A 96 -10.07 -27.31 0.86
N ALA A 97 -9.86 -26.38 -0.07
CA ALA A 97 -9.35 -26.69 -1.39
C ALA A 97 -7.84 -27.00 -1.37
N THR A 98 -7.10 -26.33 -0.48
CA THR A 98 -5.64 -26.49 -0.36
C THR A 98 -5.21 -27.33 0.84
N GLN A 99 -6.16 -27.91 1.58
CA GLN A 99 -5.93 -28.76 2.75
C GLN A 99 -5.04 -28.09 3.82
N ILE A 100 -5.26 -26.81 4.08
CA ILE A 100 -4.56 -26.04 5.13
C ILE A 100 -5.53 -25.66 6.25
N PRO A 101 -5.06 -25.40 7.49
CA PRO A 101 -5.91 -24.89 8.55
C PRO A 101 -6.57 -23.56 8.17
N VAL A 102 -7.84 -23.36 8.56
CA VAL A 102 -8.58 -22.13 8.26
C VAL A 102 -7.90 -20.89 8.81
N ALA A 103 -7.37 -20.96 10.04
CA ALA A 103 -6.63 -19.86 10.66
C ALA A 103 -5.37 -19.49 9.85
N PHE A 104 -4.76 -20.45 9.16
CA PHE A 104 -3.61 -20.17 8.29
C PHE A 104 -4.06 -19.52 6.97
N ALA A 105 -5.20 -19.94 6.40
CA ALA A 105 -5.78 -19.28 5.24
C ALA A 105 -6.18 -17.82 5.56
N GLU A 106 -6.69 -17.53 6.75
CA GLU A 106 -7.03 -16.16 7.19
C GLU A 106 -5.81 -15.22 7.15
N ASN A 107 -4.60 -15.72 7.47
CA ASN A 107 -3.37 -14.93 7.35
C ASN A 107 -3.11 -14.47 5.91
N PHE A 108 -3.44 -15.29 4.91
CA PHE A 108 -3.36 -14.87 3.50
C PHE A 108 -4.36 -13.76 3.20
N GLY A 109 -5.56 -13.82 3.79
CA GLY A 109 -6.55 -12.74 3.70
C GLY A 109 -6.00 -11.40 4.18
N VAL A 110 -5.23 -11.37 5.27
CA VAL A 110 -4.58 -10.14 5.76
C VAL A 110 -3.61 -9.57 4.73
N PHE A 111 -2.78 -10.41 4.11
CA PHE A 111 -1.82 -9.95 3.09
C PHE A 111 -2.53 -9.46 1.83
N VAL A 112 -3.58 -10.16 1.39
CA VAL A 112 -4.44 -9.74 0.26
C VAL A 112 -5.00 -8.33 0.51
N LEU A 113 -5.59 -8.12 1.68
CA LEU A 113 -6.16 -6.83 2.06
C LEU A 113 -5.08 -5.74 2.13
N LEU A 114 -3.92 -6.02 2.71
CA LEU A 114 -2.85 -5.00 2.80
C LEU A 114 -2.22 -4.67 1.44
N ALA A 115 -2.18 -5.64 0.53
CA ALA A 115 -1.63 -5.50 -0.82
C ALA A 115 -2.54 -4.72 -1.77
N HIS A 116 -3.86 -4.88 -1.68
CA HIS A 116 -4.78 -4.21 -2.57
C HIS A 116 -4.82 -2.69 -2.33
N GLY A 117 -4.49 -1.94 -3.39
CA GLY A 117 -4.33 -0.49 -3.32
C GLY A 117 -3.01 -0.04 -2.69
N PHE A 118 -1.98 -0.89 -2.64
CA PHE A 118 -0.74 -0.65 -1.90
C PHE A 118 -0.12 0.74 -2.10
N ILE A 119 -0.15 1.31 -3.31
CA ILE A 119 0.39 2.66 -3.59
C ILE A 119 -0.38 3.71 -2.79
N LEU A 120 -1.71 3.72 -2.90
CA LEU A 120 -2.56 4.66 -2.18
C LEU A 120 -2.46 4.44 -0.67
N THR A 121 -2.47 3.18 -0.23
CA THR A 121 -2.30 2.82 1.19
C THR A 121 -0.97 3.35 1.73
N ALA A 122 0.15 3.11 1.02
CA ALA A 122 1.47 3.59 1.40
C ALA A 122 1.53 5.11 1.51
N MET A 123 0.97 5.82 0.51
CA MET A 123 0.91 7.29 0.52
C MET A 123 0.09 7.83 1.69
N LEU A 124 -1.09 7.25 1.96
CA LEU A 124 -1.96 7.68 3.05
C LEU A 124 -1.36 7.37 4.42
N TRP A 125 -0.76 6.20 4.59
CA TRP A 125 -0.09 5.79 5.83
C TRP A 125 1.15 6.65 6.11
N GLY A 126 1.98 6.88 5.09
CA GLY A 126 3.13 7.78 5.17
C GLY A 126 2.71 9.20 5.51
N ALA A 127 1.67 9.74 4.84
CA ALA A 127 1.17 11.08 5.12
C ALA A 127 0.55 11.21 6.52
N ALA A 128 -0.25 10.23 6.96
CA ALA A 128 -0.82 10.23 8.31
C ALA A 128 0.28 10.22 9.38
N LEU A 129 1.29 9.35 9.23
CA LEU A 129 2.39 9.27 10.18
C LEU A 129 3.29 10.53 10.13
N ALA A 130 3.57 11.08 8.96
CA ALA A 130 4.30 12.35 8.83
C ALA A 130 3.55 13.50 9.50
N PHE A 131 2.23 13.61 9.34
CA PHE A 131 1.44 14.62 10.05
C PHE A 131 1.39 14.39 11.56
N LEU A 132 1.44 13.14 12.02
CA LEU A 132 1.55 12.85 13.46
C LEU A 132 2.91 13.27 14.02
N ILE A 133 4.00 13.00 13.29
CA ILE A 133 5.36 13.45 13.62
C ILE A 133 5.40 14.99 13.71
N ASP A 134 4.80 15.67 12.73
CA ASP A 134 4.63 17.14 12.71
C ASP A 134 3.63 17.68 13.75
N ARG A 135 2.98 16.81 14.54
CA ARG A 135 1.89 17.16 15.47
C ARG A 135 0.70 17.87 14.81
N ARG A 136 0.52 17.73 13.50
CA ARG A 136 -0.60 18.27 12.70
C ARG A 136 -1.81 17.33 12.76
N ILE A 137 -2.35 17.15 13.96
CA ILE A 137 -3.39 16.15 14.29
C ILE A 137 -4.62 16.24 13.38
N ALA A 138 -5.11 17.44 13.08
CA ALA A 138 -6.27 17.62 12.21
C ALA A 138 -6.04 17.06 10.79
N ARG A 139 -4.82 17.23 10.25
CA ARG A 139 -4.45 16.70 8.93
C ARG A 139 -4.27 15.19 8.97
N ALA A 140 -3.64 14.66 10.02
CA ALA A 140 -3.54 13.22 10.23
C ALA A 140 -4.92 12.56 10.29
N ALA A 141 -5.85 13.11 11.07
CA ALA A 141 -7.22 12.63 11.18
C ALA A 141 -7.98 12.73 9.85
N ALA A 142 -7.79 13.82 9.08
CA ALA A 142 -8.39 13.95 7.76
C ALA A 142 -7.89 12.88 6.78
N VAL A 143 -6.58 12.59 6.77
CA VAL A 143 -6.00 11.52 5.94
C VAL A 143 -6.56 10.15 6.32
N LEU A 144 -6.67 9.85 7.62
CA LEU A 144 -7.30 8.61 8.10
C LEU A 144 -8.78 8.54 7.71
N GLY A 145 -9.51 9.66 7.76
CA GLY A 145 -10.89 9.74 7.27
C GLY A 145 -11.01 9.44 5.77
N ILE A 146 -10.09 9.97 4.95
CA ILE A 146 -10.02 9.64 3.52
C ILE A 146 -9.72 8.15 3.34
N ALA A 147 -8.77 7.59 4.09
CA ALA A 147 -8.47 6.17 4.05
C ALA A 147 -9.69 5.31 4.41
N ALA A 148 -10.50 5.72 5.40
CA ALA A 148 -11.75 5.04 5.75
C ALA A 148 -12.72 4.97 4.57
N VAL A 149 -12.92 6.08 3.86
CA VAL A 149 -13.79 6.15 2.69
C VAL A 149 -13.26 5.25 1.58
N LEU A 150 -11.97 5.38 1.24
CA LEU A 150 -11.35 4.58 0.17
C LEU A 150 -11.38 3.08 0.49
N ALA A 151 -11.21 2.70 1.76
CA ALA A 151 -11.28 1.32 2.21
C ALA A 151 -12.70 0.74 2.07
N ALA A 152 -13.73 1.52 2.35
CA ALA A 152 -15.11 1.08 2.22
C ALA A 152 -15.45 0.66 0.78
N PHE A 153 -14.91 1.37 -0.22
CA PHE A 153 -15.16 1.11 -1.64
C PHE A 153 -14.11 0.18 -2.29
N GLY A 154 -13.16 -0.35 -1.52
CA GLY A 154 -12.12 -1.23 -2.04
C GLY A 154 -11.10 -0.55 -2.95
N LEU A 155 -11.00 0.79 -2.93
CA LEU A 155 -9.88 1.50 -3.59
C LEU A 155 -8.56 1.20 -2.88
N ILE A 156 -8.62 1.03 -1.56
CA ILE A 156 -7.60 0.40 -0.73
C ILE A 156 -8.25 -0.77 0.02
N HIS A 157 -7.48 -1.78 0.40
CA HIS A 157 -7.99 -2.94 1.15
C HIS A 157 -9.18 -3.66 0.51
N SER A 158 -9.15 -3.78 -0.82
CA SER A 158 -10.14 -4.57 -1.55
C SER A 158 -10.16 -6.01 -1.02
N VAL A 159 -11.36 -6.54 -0.75
CA VAL A 159 -11.55 -7.94 -0.36
C VAL A 159 -11.61 -8.87 -1.57
N LEU A 160 -11.84 -8.33 -2.77
CA LEU A 160 -11.97 -9.11 -3.99
C LEU A 160 -10.61 -9.72 -4.36
N PRO A 161 -10.55 -10.97 -4.85
CA PRO A 161 -9.28 -11.61 -5.19
C PRO A 161 -8.53 -10.88 -6.32
N THR A 162 -9.27 -10.12 -7.13
CA THR A 162 -8.75 -9.31 -8.23
C THR A 162 -8.24 -7.94 -7.79
N GLY A 163 -8.54 -7.52 -6.56
CA GLY A 163 -8.28 -6.15 -6.09
C GLY A 163 -9.21 -5.08 -6.67
N GLY A 164 -10.35 -5.49 -7.24
CA GLY A 164 -11.30 -4.57 -7.85
C GLY A 164 -11.98 -3.62 -6.86
N ILE A 165 -12.49 -2.51 -7.38
CA ILE A 165 -13.35 -1.56 -6.66
C ILE A 165 -14.76 -2.15 -6.55
N TYR A 166 -15.45 -1.87 -5.45
CA TYR A 166 -16.81 -2.36 -5.21
C TYR A 166 -17.63 -1.37 -4.39
N LEU A 167 -18.94 -1.57 -4.39
CA LEU A 167 -19.82 -0.96 -3.40
C LEU A 167 -19.88 -1.85 -2.15
N PRO A 168 -19.87 -1.29 -0.92
CA PRO A 168 -19.89 -2.07 0.32
C PRO A 168 -21.08 -3.04 0.49
N TRP A 169 -22.17 -2.80 -0.24
CA TRP A 169 -23.38 -3.64 -0.27
C TRP A 169 -23.48 -4.49 -1.53
N SER A 170 -22.39 -4.59 -2.31
CA SER A 170 -22.37 -5.37 -3.54
C SER A 170 -22.54 -6.87 -3.24
N PRO A 171 -23.37 -7.60 -4.00
CA PRO A 171 -23.46 -9.06 -3.92
C PRO A 171 -22.13 -9.78 -4.15
N SER A 172 -21.19 -9.15 -4.88
CA SER A 172 -19.84 -9.69 -5.12
C SER A 172 -19.01 -9.90 -3.86
N LEU A 173 -19.41 -9.31 -2.73
CA LEU A 173 -18.73 -9.42 -1.44
C LEU A 173 -19.20 -10.63 -0.62
N LEU A 174 -20.20 -11.39 -1.10
CA LEU A 174 -20.71 -12.59 -0.41
C LEU A 174 -21.15 -12.32 1.04
N GLY A 175 -21.63 -11.10 1.33
CA GLY A 175 -22.01 -10.67 2.68
C GLY A 175 -20.84 -10.36 3.63
N SER A 176 -19.62 -10.25 3.11
CA SER A 176 -18.42 -9.92 3.89
C SER A 176 -18.56 -8.57 4.59
N ARG A 177 -18.24 -8.53 5.89
CA ARG A 177 -18.24 -7.32 6.72
C ARG A 177 -16.89 -6.60 6.76
N THR A 178 -15.87 -7.20 6.15
CA THR A 178 -14.49 -6.71 6.15
C THR A 178 -14.34 -5.27 5.66
N PRO A 179 -15.04 -4.80 4.60
CA PRO A 179 -14.91 -3.40 4.16
C PRO A 179 -15.36 -2.41 5.25
N TYR A 180 -16.43 -2.73 5.98
CA TYR A 180 -16.91 -1.93 7.09
C TYR A 180 -15.95 -1.97 8.29
N HIS A 181 -15.34 -3.12 8.57
CA HIS A 181 -14.35 -3.23 9.65
C HIS A 181 -13.12 -2.35 9.38
N TRP A 182 -12.62 -2.31 8.14
CA TRP A 182 -11.50 -1.43 7.77
C TRP A 182 -11.88 0.05 7.84
N ALA A 183 -13.04 0.42 7.27
CA ALA A 183 -13.52 1.79 7.35
C ALA A 183 -13.69 2.23 8.82
N ALA A 184 -14.29 1.38 9.66
CA ALA A 184 -14.45 1.63 11.08
C ALA A 184 -13.10 1.73 11.81
N ALA A 185 -12.13 0.87 11.49
CA ALA A 185 -10.80 0.92 12.09
C ALA A 185 -10.10 2.26 11.83
N TYR A 186 -10.16 2.77 10.60
CA TYR A 186 -9.62 4.09 10.27
C TYR A 186 -10.35 5.24 10.98
N VAL A 187 -11.68 5.19 11.06
CA VAL A 187 -12.47 6.20 11.79
C VAL A 187 -12.15 6.17 13.29
N LEU A 188 -12.07 4.97 13.88
CA LEU A 188 -11.71 4.80 15.28
C LEU A 188 -10.29 5.31 15.53
N LEU A 189 -9.32 5.00 14.67
CA LEU A 189 -7.96 5.51 14.78
C LEU A 189 -7.90 7.05 14.64
N ALA A 190 -8.67 7.63 13.73
CA ALA A 190 -8.78 9.09 13.61
C ALA A 190 -9.36 9.70 14.90
N GLY A 191 -10.40 9.07 15.46
CA GLY A 191 -11.02 9.47 16.72
C GLY A 191 -10.06 9.36 17.92
N THR A 192 -9.28 8.29 18.02
CA THR A 192 -8.28 8.13 19.09
C THR A 192 -7.17 9.15 18.97
N VAL A 193 -6.66 9.41 17.76
CA VAL A 193 -5.66 10.46 17.50
C VAL A 193 -6.17 11.84 17.94
N VAL A 194 -7.40 12.21 17.57
CA VAL A 194 -8.02 13.47 18.00
C VAL A 194 -8.28 13.51 19.51
N GLY A 195 -8.71 12.40 20.10
CA GLY A 195 -8.94 12.27 21.54
C GLY A 195 -7.66 12.44 22.36
N LEU A 196 -6.58 11.76 21.95
CA LEU A 196 -5.27 11.85 22.58
C LEU A 196 -4.68 13.26 22.48
N ALA A 197 -4.89 13.94 21.35
CA ALA A 197 -4.45 15.32 21.18
C ALA A 197 -5.10 16.33 22.15
N ARG A 198 -6.24 15.97 22.76
CA ARG A 198 -6.92 16.80 23.78
C ARG A 198 -6.45 16.52 25.20
N THR A 199 -5.53 15.57 25.40
CA THR A 199 -5.02 15.22 26.73
C THR A 199 -3.97 16.20 27.24
N ARG A 200 -3.87 16.35 28.57
CA ARG A 200 -2.83 17.18 29.20
C ARG A 200 -1.41 16.69 28.86
N ALA A 201 -1.22 15.37 28.78
CA ALA A 201 0.06 14.77 28.39
C ALA A 201 0.53 15.24 27.01
N PHE A 202 -0.38 15.41 26.04
CA PHE A 202 -0.04 15.96 24.74
C PHE A 202 0.38 17.44 24.83
N ALA A 203 -0.33 18.26 25.63
CA ALA A 203 0.04 19.66 25.85
C ALA A 203 1.39 19.80 26.59
N GLU A 204 1.64 18.98 27.60
CA GLU A 204 2.88 19.00 28.40
C GLU A 204 4.11 18.54 27.60
N SER A 205 3.94 17.69 26.58
CA SER A 205 5.02 17.31 25.67
C SER A 205 5.59 18.46 24.84
N GLU A 206 4.94 19.62 24.83
CA GLU A 206 5.36 20.85 24.15
C GLU A 206 6.30 21.72 25.00
N ALA A 207 6.38 21.48 26.32
CA ALA A 207 7.16 22.31 27.22
C ALA A 207 8.67 22.27 26.84
N PRO A 208 9.31 23.42 26.59
CA PRO A 208 10.71 23.48 26.18
C PRO A 208 11.59 23.07 27.36
N GLY A 209 12.06 21.82 27.37
CA GLY A 209 12.93 21.36 28.44
C GLY A 209 13.27 19.87 28.48
N ARG A 210 12.53 18.99 27.80
CA ARG A 210 12.87 17.56 27.81
C ARG A 210 13.95 17.24 26.77
N LYS A 211 15.20 17.60 27.09
CA LYS A 211 16.36 16.88 26.53
C LYS A 211 16.18 15.41 26.92
N VAL A 212 15.79 14.59 25.94
CA VAL A 212 15.77 13.14 26.11
C VAL A 212 17.24 12.73 26.19
N ALA A 213 17.66 12.31 27.38
CA ALA A 213 18.93 11.65 27.62
C ALA A 213 18.89 10.22 27.08
#